data_AF-A0A315XJL9-F1
#
_entry.id   AF-A0A315XJL9-F1
#
_cell.length_a   1.000
_cell.length_b   1.000
_cell.length_c   1.000
_cell.angle_alpha   90.00
_cell.angle_beta   90.00
_cell.angle_gamma   90.00
#
_symmetry.space_group_name_H-M   'P 1'
#
loop_
_entity.id
_entity.type
_entity.pdbx_description
1 polymer ?
#
loop_
_entity_poly.entity_id
_entity_poly.type
_entity_poly.pdbx_seq_one_letter_code
_entity_poly.pdbx_strand_id
1 'polypeptide(L)' 'MRTRAYFLFELVAWPAAAWCAVELLLRVATGATAGMGDTGLTGVCAALTIVAVRWRSRQLALATASERPS' A
#
# COMPACT_ATOMS: atom_id res chain seq x y z
N MET A 1 17.37 8.89 -7.58
CA MET A 1 16.00 9.28 -8.02
C MET A 1 14.95 8.20 -7.80
N ARG A 2 15.23 6.91 -8.10
CA ARG A 2 14.28 5.77 -7.96
C ARG A 2 13.59 5.63 -6.58
N THR A 3 14.30 5.86 -5.48
CA THR A 3 13.76 5.74 -4.12
C THR A 3 12.69 6.78 -3.78
N ARG A 4 12.78 7.99 -4.37
CA ARG A 4 11.77 9.05 -4.16
C ARG A 4 10.44 8.73 -4.84
N ALA A 5 10.48 8.05 -5.99
CA ALA A 5 9.26 7.63 -6.69
C ALA A 5 8.47 6.59 -5.88
N TYR A 6 9.16 5.62 -5.26
CA TYR A 6 8.54 4.64 -4.37
C TYR A 6 7.81 5.28 -3.19
N PHE A 7 8.38 6.33 -2.60
CA PHE A 7 7.73 7.06 -1.50
C PHE A 7 6.42 7.75 -1.93
N LEU A 8 6.36 8.29 -3.15
CA LEU A 8 5.14 8.90 -3.69
C LEU A 8 4.02 7.88 -3.88
N PHE A 9 4.35 6.67 -4.36
CA PHE A 9 3.36 5.59 -4.46
C PHE A 9 2.80 5.18 -3.10
N GLU A 10 3.66 5.08 -2.09
CA GLU A 10 3.24 4.76 -0.72
C GLU A 10 2.38 5.89 -0.12
N LEU A 11 2.75 7.15 -0.34
CA LEU A 11 2.01 8.33 0.13
C LEU A 11 0.58 8.38 -0.43
N VAL A 12 0.37 7.98 -1.68
CA VAL A 12 -0.95 7.96 -2.32
C VAL A 12 -1.76 6.71 -1.95
N ALA A 13 -1.08 5.57 -1.78
CA ALA A 13 -1.74 4.30 -1.45
C ALA A 13 -2.28 4.25 -0.01
N TRP A 14 -1.62 4.93 0.95
CA TRP A 14 -2.07 4.95 2.34
C TRP A 14 -3.47 5.58 2.54
N PRO A 15 -3.76 6.78 2.01
CA PRO A 15 -5.11 7.36 2.06
C PRO A 15 -6.18 6.45 1.44
N ALA A 16 -5.87 5.82 0.30
CA ALA A 16 -6.79 4.90 -0.37
C ALA A 16 -7.09 3.66 0.51
N ALA A 17 -6.05 3.06 1.09
CA ALA A 17 -6.20 1.91 1.99
C ALA A 17 -6.99 2.28 3.26
N ALA A 18 -6.71 3.44 3.85
CA ALA A 18 -7.41 3.94 5.03
C ALA A 18 -8.90 4.18 4.75
N TRP A 19 -9.20 4.85 3.62
CA TRP A 19 -10.59 5.09 3.23
C TRP A 19 -11.34 3.78 2.96
N CYS A 20 -10.75 2.84 2.22
CA CYS A 20 -11.38 1.53 1.97
C CYS A 20 -11.65 0.77 3.27
N ALA A 21 -10.74 0.83 4.24
CA ALA A 21 -10.95 0.20 5.55
C ALA A 21 -12.12 0.82 6.32
N VAL A 22 -12.18 2.16 6.38
CA VAL A 22 -13.29 2.89 7.03
C VAL A 22 -14.62 2.59 6.33
N GLU A 23 -14.64 2.64 5.00
CA GLU A 23 -15.83 2.39 4.21
C GLU A 23 -16.34 0.96 4.39
N LEU A 24 -15.46 -0.04 4.40
CA LEU A 24 -15.82 -1.42 4.71
C LEU A 24 -16.40 -1.58 6.13
N LEU A 25 -15.79 -0.93 7.13
CA LEU A 25 -16.29 -0.97 8.50
C LEU A 25 -17.69 -0.36 8.62
N LEU A 26 -17.92 0.79 7.96
CA LEU A 26 -19.24 1.43 7.92
C LEU A 26 -20.28 0.56 7.21
N ARG A 27 -19.91 -0.06 6.09
CA ARG A 27 -20.77 -0.99 5.34
C ARG A 27 -21.15 -2.21 6.18
N VAL A 28 -20.20 -2.79 6.91
CA VAL A 28 -20.45 -3.89 7.85
C VAL A 28 -21.38 -3.45 8.98
N ALA A 29 -21.13 -2.27 9.59
CA ALA A 29 -21.93 -1.75 10.69
C ALA A 29 -23.39 -1.42 10.27
N THR A 30 -23.59 -1.05 9.01
CA THR A 30 -24.91 -0.69 8.46
C THR A 30 -25.62 -1.83 7.72
N GLY A 31 -24.94 -2.97 7.53
CA GLY A 31 -25.44 -4.08 6.70
C GLY A 31 -25.51 -3.78 5.21
N ALA A 32 -24.90 -2.69 4.74
CA ALA A 32 -24.92 -2.27 3.34
C ALA A 32 -23.86 -3.02 2.52
N THR A 33 -24.27 -4.09 1.83
CA THR A 33 -23.35 -4.97 1.07
C THR A 33 -23.08 -4.51 -0.37
N ALA A 34 -23.90 -3.62 -0.92
CA ALA A 34 -23.81 -3.20 -2.32
C ALA A 34 -22.51 -2.44 -2.62
N GLY A 35 -21.59 -3.02 -3.40
CA GLY A 35 -20.28 -2.40 -3.73
C GLY A 35 -19.15 -2.72 -2.74
N MET A 36 -19.41 -3.56 -1.73
CA MET A 36 -18.38 -3.99 -0.76
C MET A 36 -17.21 -4.74 -1.43
N GLY A 37 -17.50 -5.50 -2.50
CA GLY A 37 -16.48 -6.19 -3.29
C GLY A 37 -15.51 -5.23 -3.97
N ASP A 38 -16.01 -4.18 -4.60
CA ASP A 38 -15.20 -3.19 -5.31
C ASP A 38 -14.33 -2.37 -4.34
N THR A 39 -14.91 -1.94 -3.21
CA THR A 39 -14.17 -1.27 -2.13
C THR A 39 -13.08 -2.18 -1.56
N GLY A 40 -13.41 -3.46 -1.33
CA GLY A 40 -12.47 -4.46 -0.85
C GLY A 40 -11.31 -4.70 -1.79
N LEU A 41 -11.59 -4.90 -3.08
CA LEU A 41 -10.56 -5.11 -4.11
C LEU A 41 -9.64 -3.89 -4.21
N THR A 42 -10.20 -2.68 -4.21
CA THR A 42 -9.43 -1.43 -4.25
C THR A 42 -8.51 -1.30 -3.03
N GLY A 43 -9.02 -1.60 -1.83
CA GLY A 43 -8.23 -1.62 -0.61
C GLY A 43 -7.10 -2.64 -0.65
N VAL A 44 -7.34 -3.84 -1.19
CA VAL A 44 -6.32 -4.88 -1.39
C VAL A 44 -5.25 -4.40 -2.38
N CYS A 45 -5.62 -3.81 -3.51
CA CYS A 45 -4.66 -3.27 -4.48
C CYS A 45 -3.78 -2.16 -3.86
N ALA A 46 -4.37 -1.28 -3.04
CA ALA A 46 -3.63 -0.26 -2.31
C ALA A 46 -2.63 -0.89 -1.31
N ALA A 47 -3.06 -1.89 -0.54
CA ALA A 47 -2.20 -2.62 0.39
C ALA A 47 -1.04 -3.33 -0.33
N LEU A 48 -1.33 -4.01 -1.45
CA LEU A 48 -0.30 -4.67 -2.26
C LEU A 48 0.72 -3.68 -2.82
N THR A 49 0.28 -2.47 -3.21
CA THR A 49 1.17 -1.40 -3.67
C THR A 49 2.15 -1.00 -2.56
N ILE A 50 1.65 -0.78 -1.34
CA ILE A 50 2.48 -0.46 -0.17
C ILE A 50 3.49 -1.58 0.09
N VAL A 51 3.04 -2.84 0.11
CA VAL A 51 3.90 -4.00 0.36
C VAL A 51 4.99 -4.14 -0.72
N ALA A 52 4.63 -4.03 -2.00
CA ALA A 52 5.57 -4.11 -3.11
C ALA A 52 6.62 -3.00 -3.06
N VAL A 53 6.21 -1.78 -2.75
CA VAL A 53 7.08 -0.61 -2.57
C VAL A 53 8.10 -0.85 -1.45
N ARG A 54 7.63 -1.28 -0.27
CA ARG A 54 8.50 -1.51 0.89
C ARG A 54 9.45 -2.68 0.65
N TRP A 55 8.98 -3.75 0.03
CA TRP A 55 9.82 -4.88 -0.37
C TRP A 55 10.95 -4.43 -1.30
N ARG A 56 10.62 -3.70 -2.37
CA ARG A 56 11.61 -3.24 -3.34
C ARG A 56 12.61 -2.27 -2.72
N SER A 57 12.15 -1.38 -1.85
CA SER A 57 13.01 -0.44 -1.13
C SER A 57 14.01 -1.16 -0.21
N ARG A 58 13.57 -2.24 0.46
CA ARG A 58 14.46 -3.11 1.26
C ARG A 58 15.52 -3.81 0.40
N GLN A 59 15.13 -4.38 -0.74
CA GLN A 59 16.08 -5.02 -1.65
C GLN A 59 17.19 -4.06 -2.11
N LEU A 60 16.82 -2.82 -2.45
CA LEU A 60 17.79 -1.79 -2.86
C LEU A 60 18.71 -1.37 -1.71
N ALA A 61 18.18 -1.23 -0.49
CA ALA A 61 18.98 -0.90 0.69
C ALA A 61 20.02 -1.99 0.99
N LEU A 62 19.63 -3.27 0.88
CA LEU A 62 20.53 -4.41 1.07
C LEU A 62 21.63 -4.46 0.01
N ALA A 63 21.29 -4.26 -1.26
CA ALA A 63 22.28 -4.23 -2.35
C ALA A 63 23.29 -3.09 -2.18
N THR A 64 22.84 -1.91 -1.75
CA THR A 64 23.73 -0.77 -1.50
C THR A 64 24.66 -1.01 -0.29
N ALA A 65 24.20 -1.79 0.70
CA ALA A 65 25.00 -2.13 1.87
C ALA A 65 26.10 -3.17 1.53
N SER A 66 25.83 -4.11 0.62
CA SER A 66 26.84 -5.08 0.17
C SER A 66 27.97 -4.47 -0.66
N GLU A 67 27.74 -3.30 -1.28
CA GLU A 67 28.72 -2.64 -2.15
C GLU A 67 29.71 -1.72 -1.39
N ARG A 68 29.54 -1.47 -0.08
CA ARG A 68 30.51 -0.71 0.72
C ARG A 68 31.53 -1.67 1.36
N PRO A 69 32.79 -1.75 0.88
CA PRO A 69 33.83 -2.48 1.59
C PRO A 69 34.14 -1.75 2.91
N SER A 70 34.19 -2.52 3.99
CA SER A 70 34.60 -2.10 5.34
C SER A 70 36.09 -1.82 5.41
#